data_AF-A0A1E4HWC9-F1
#
_entry.id   AF-A0A1E4HWC9-F1
#
_cell.length_a   1.000
_cell.length_b   1.000
_cell.length_c   1.000
_cell.angle_alpha   90.00
_cell.angle_beta   90.00
_cell.angle_gamma   90.00
#
_symmetry.space_group_name_H-M   'P 1'
#
loop_
_entity.id
_entity.type
_entity.pdbx_description
1 polymer ?
#
loop_
_entity_poly.entity_id
_entity_poly.type
_entity_poly.pdbx_seq_one_letter_code
_entity_poly.pdbx_strand_id
1 'polypeptide(L)'
;MAQSENRASNPVEAEIAIPLIREGWDHLREQSPLAAWGSWQKAIRLDPDSQAAQKALSTLESAGELPSAARARYRFQAPRTAEQRERWDARLRTANPEALDGAAGVFSDLTEQDPDDAEAWYNRALCLGWNGQNLEAIACLDRYVPLRAATDLQAAAEAWTLAEVLRQGKGAESLADELRFSASISWSAEDSGRLKHHFPGLKPLPTPAIPTSDAIAPSTVVIYEWLDQPTLEEPRPEAEPNSAPPATGSTLLATVYEGAEALRLSSPRSDTLETALERLAQVFDLAHRPVRREAAPLPLPFLDAQVWTIRFPGGLDQAVTDRLTREHVESYYENEWIHGKRHGLDGRSPLEASRPAANGDRTTLAKLTGIIRFQEQLATRASVGFLYQGYPFDRLRVRLGLEPADGNSVDPEELASASSNTLGRLDPASLADARLASAFESANGLRDDALAEKFALELMRRPANARQGVDLLPLAACLVRREMEQGQPDRAIEWIGRFESEATPHQARQLTTWRAEILARQGRADDAAELYRTLIDSDPKPAVVALDAAETLLDNGESVDARTFLEWACEAALDDDLRGVERRAEALLSLLDDAS
;
A
#
# COMPACT_ATOMS: atom_id res chain seq x y z
N MET A 1 -43.30 -22.13 4.36
CA MET A 1 -43.07 -23.37 5.12
C MET A 1 -43.25 -24.54 4.18
N ALA A 2 -42.18 -24.95 3.51
CA ALA A 2 -42.10 -26.27 2.86
C ALA A 2 -41.18 -27.12 3.75
N GLN A 3 -41.66 -28.29 4.13
CA GLN A 3 -40.96 -29.23 4.99
C GLN A 3 -39.63 -29.61 4.35
N SER A 4 -38.52 -29.44 5.09
CA SER A 4 -37.24 -30.04 4.75
C SER A 4 -37.38 -31.56 4.92
N GLU A 5 -37.77 -32.25 3.86
CA GLU A 5 -37.60 -33.70 3.80
C GLU A 5 -36.12 -34.00 3.94
N ASN A 6 -35.78 -34.73 5.01
CA ASN A 6 -34.42 -35.15 5.32
C ASN A 6 -34.01 -36.21 4.29
N ARG A 7 -33.45 -35.75 3.15
CA ARG A 7 -33.03 -36.60 2.03
C ARG A 7 -31.86 -37.47 2.52
N ALA A 8 -32.11 -38.77 2.72
CA ALA A 8 -31.10 -39.70 3.21
C ALA A 8 -29.91 -39.77 2.23
N SER A 9 -28.69 -39.81 2.78
CA SER A 9 -27.44 -39.86 2.01
C SER A 9 -27.39 -41.09 1.09
N ASN A 10 -27.19 -40.85 -0.21
CA ASN A 10 -27.08 -41.88 -1.25
C ASN A 10 -25.60 -42.21 -1.48
N PRO A 11 -25.16 -43.47 -1.38
CA PRO A 11 -23.74 -43.84 -1.49
C PRO A 11 -23.06 -43.35 -2.78
N VAL A 12 -23.77 -43.33 -3.91
CA VAL A 12 -23.23 -42.86 -5.20
C VAL A 12 -23.06 -41.33 -5.21
N GLU A 13 -24.03 -40.59 -4.65
CA GLU A 13 -23.93 -39.12 -4.54
C GLU A 13 -22.84 -38.73 -3.53
N ALA A 14 -22.65 -39.53 -2.47
CA ALA A 14 -21.57 -39.35 -1.50
C ALA A 14 -20.17 -39.54 -2.10
N GLU A 15 -19.99 -40.50 -3.02
CA GLU A 15 -18.72 -40.64 -3.75
C GLU A 15 -18.43 -39.42 -4.64
N ILE A 16 -19.46 -38.82 -5.25
CA ILE A 16 -19.33 -37.61 -6.08
C ILE A 16 -19.05 -36.36 -5.22
N ALA A 17 -19.47 -36.35 -3.95
CA ALA A 17 -19.22 -35.23 -3.03
C ALA A 17 -17.74 -35.10 -2.63
N ILE A 18 -16.97 -36.20 -2.60
CA ILE A 18 -15.57 -36.19 -2.13
C ILE A 18 -14.65 -35.29 -2.98
N PRO A 19 -14.65 -35.37 -4.33
CA PRO A 19 -13.87 -34.46 -5.17
C PRO A 19 -14.21 -32.99 -4.94
N LEU A 20 -15.49 -32.64 -4.76
CA LEU A 20 -15.93 -31.25 -4.51
C LEU A 20 -15.38 -30.69 -3.19
N ILE A 21 -15.20 -31.54 -2.18
CA ILE A 21 -14.57 -31.12 -0.92
C ILE A 21 -13.11 -30.73 -1.15
N ARG A 22 -12.37 -31.54 -1.90
CA ARG A 22 -10.96 -31.26 -2.25
C ARG A 22 -10.85 -30.01 -3.10
N GLU A 23 -11.70 -29.88 -4.11
CA GLU A 23 -11.77 -28.71 -4.97
C GLU A 23 -12.00 -27.43 -4.16
N GLY A 24 -12.88 -27.45 -3.15
CA GLY A 24 -13.06 -26.27 -2.30
C GLY A 24 -11.82 -25.88 -1.49
N TRP A 25 -11.01 -26.84 -1.06
CA TRP A 25 -9.71 -26.53 -0.44
C TRP A 25 -8.69 -25.96 -1.43
N ASP A 26 -8.70 -26.45 -2.67
CA ASP A 26 -7.88 -25.90 -3.75
C ASP A 26 -8.30 -24.45 -4.06
N HIS A 27 -9.60 -24.17 -4.15
CA HIS A 27 -10.13 -22.81 -4.31
C HIS A 27 -9.67 -21.86 -3.20
N LEU A 28 -9.65 -22.29 -1.93
CA LEU A 28 -9.11 -21.46 -0.84
C LEU A 28 -7.61 -21.19 -0.99
N ARG A 29 -6.83 -22.18 -1.39
CA ARG A 29 -5.40 -22.03 -1.67
C ARG A 29 -5.16 -21.07 -2.85
N GLU A 30 -6.12 -21.00 -3.76
CA GLU A 30 -6.18 -20.09 -4.91
C GLU A 30 -6.92 -18.77 -4.59
N GLN A 31 -7.06 -18.43 -3.31
CA GLN A 31 -7.66 -17.18 -2.82
C GLN A 31 -9.10 -16.92 -3.27
N SER A 32 -9.85 -17.97 -3.59
CA SER A 32 -11.22 -17.91 -4.11
C SER A 32 -12.23 -18.46 -3.09
N PRO A 33 -12.48 -17.76 -1.96
CA PRO A 33 -13.29 -18.28 -0.87
C PRO A 33 -14.77 -18.46 -1.25
N LEU A 34 -15.29 -17.69 -2.21
CA LEU A 34 -16.64 -17.89 -2.74
C LEU A 34 -16.75 -19.20 -3.52
N ALA A 35 -15.77 -19.52 -4.37
CA ALA A 35 -15.73 -20.79 -5.10
C ALA A 35 -15.62 -21.97 -4.12
N ALA A 36 -14.79 -21.84 -3.08
CA ALA A 36 -14.68 -22.84 -2.02
C ALA A 36 -16.02 -23.09 -1.33
N TRP A 37 -16.72 -22.02 -0.93
CA TRP A 37 -18.06 -22.11 -0.36
C TRP A 37 -19.04 -22.82 -1.32
N GLY A 38 -19.00 -22.46 -2.61
CA GLY A 38 -19.81 -23.05 -3.67
C GLY A 38 -19.61 -24.57 -3.80
N SER A 39 -18.36 -25.03 -3.89
CA SER A 39 -18.02 -26.45 -4.00
C SER A 39 -18.47 -27.25 -2.78
N TRP A 40 -18.30 -26.72 -1.57
CA TRP A 40 -18.74 -27.40 -0.35
C TRP A 40 -20.25 -27.41 -0.17
N GLN A 41 -20.96 -26.36 -0.59
CA GLN A 41 -22.43 -26.37 -0.61
C GLN A 41 -22.97 -27.39 -1.61
N LYS A 42 -22.34 -27.53 -2.78
CA LYS A 42 -22.66 -28.62 -3.73
C LYS A 42 -22.44 -29.99 -3.08
N ALA A 43 -21.30 -30.19 -2.39
CA ALA A 43 -21.02 -31.43 -1.68
C ALA A 43 -22.09 -31.76 -0.61
N ILE A 44 -22.52 -30.77 0.19
CA ILE A 44 -23.59 -30.95 1.19
C ILE A 44 -24.94 -31.27 0.53
N ARG A 45 -25.25 -30.73 -0.65
CA ARG A 45 -26.51 -31.08 -1.35
C ARG A 45 -26.52 -32.52 -1.83
N LEU A 46 -25.36 -33.08 -2.17
CA LEU A 46 -25.20 -34.47 -2.60
C LEU A 46 -25.13 -35.43 -1.40
N ASP A 47 -24.41 -35.05 -0.36
CA ASP A 47 -24.30 -35.79 0.90
C ASP A 47 -24.50 -34.86 2.10
N PRO A 48 -25.76 -34.71 2.57
CA PRO A 48 -26.08 -33.86 3.71
C PRO A 48 -25.37 -34.26 5.00
N ASP A 49 -25.01 -35.54 5.15
CA ASP A 49 -24.36 -36.11 6.33
C ASP A 49 -22.83 -36.03 6.28
N SER A 50 -22.27 -35.45 5.22
CA SER A 50 -20.82 -35.30 5.03
C SER A 50 -20.18 -34.42 6.11
N GLN A 51 -19.62 -35.05 7.14
CA GLN A 51 -18.90 -34.34 8.22
C GLN A 51 -17.72 -33.53 7.68
N ALA A 52 -17.05 -34.01 6.62
CA ALA A 52 -15.92 -33.31 6.01
C ALA A 52 -16.35 -32.00 5.33
N ALA A 53 -17.45 -32.01 4.55
CA ALA A 53 -17.97 -30.80 3.91
C ALA A 53 -18.51 -29.80 4.94
N GLN A 54 -19.22 -30.27 5.96
CA GLN A 54 -19.70 -29.44 7.08
C GLN A 54 -18.53 -28.79 7.85
N LYS A 55 -17.47 -29.56 8.13
CA LYS A 55 -16.25 -29.06 8.78
C LYS A 55 -15.53 -28.03 7.91
N ALA A 56 -15.48 -28.21 6.59
CA ALA A 56 -14.82 -27.28 5.69
C ALA A 56 -15.54 -25.91 5.69
N LEU A 57 -16.87 -25.90 5.60
CA LEU A 57 -17.67 -24.67 5.69
C LEU A 57 -17.55 -23.99 7.06
N SER A 58 -17.62 -24.74 8.17
CA SER A 58 -17.47 -24.14 9.49
C SER A 58 -16.07 -23.57 9.72
N THR A 59 -15.05 -24.17 9.10
CA THR A 59 -13.67 -23.66 9.11
C THR A 59 -13.57 -22.31 8.39
N LEU A 60 -14.18 -22.17 7.20
CA LEU A 60 -14.20 -20.91 6.46
C LEU A 60 -14.98 -19.82 7.21
N GLU A 61 -16.16 -20.15 7.74
CA GLU A 61 -17.00 -19.19 8.49
C GLU A 61 -16.30 -18.63 9.73
N SER A 62 -15.47 -19.48 10.37
CA SER A 62 -14.71 -19.16 11.57
C SER A 62 -13.28 -18.66 11.27
N ALA A 63 -12.90 -18.50 10.00
CA ALA A 63 -11.58 -18.04 9.61
C ALA A 63 -11.40 -16.55 9.94
N GLY A 64 -10.99 -16.25 11.19
CA GLY A 64 -10.80 -14.89 11.69
C GLY A 64 -9.68 -14.08 10.99
N GLU A 65 -8.87 -14.75 10.17
CA GLU A 65 -7.82 -14.16 9.33
C GLU A 65 -8.31 -13.73 7.95
N LEU A 66 -9.58 -14.01 7.61
CA LEU A 66 -10.20 -13.54 6.39
C LEU A 66 -11.14 -12.37 6.69
N PRO A 67 -11.22 -11.35 5.80
CA PRO A 67 -12.20 -10.28 5.93
C PRO A 67 -13.61 -10.86 5.97
N SER A 68 -14.53 -10.24 6.71
CA SER A 68 -15.86 -10.82 6.93
C SER A 68 -16.63 -11.08 5.63
N ALA A 69 -16.43 -10.27 4.58
CA ALA A 69 -16.98 -10.51 3.26
C ALA A 69 -16.49 -11.82 2.62
N ALA A 70 -15.23 -12.22 2.83
CA ALA A 70 -14.70 -13.48 2.28
C ALA A 70 -15.33 -14.74 2.90
N ARG A 71 -15.85 -14.62 4.13
CA ARG A 71 -16.44 -15.74 4.90
C ARG A 71 -17.95 -15.59 5.11
N ALA A 72 -18.57 -14.59 4.47
CA ALA A 72 -20.00 -14.34 4.58
C ALA A 72 -20.82 -15.40 3.83
N ARG A 73 -22.02 -15.68 4.35
CA ARG A 73 -23.01 -16.51 3.66
C ARG A 73 -23.84 -15.63 2.73
N TYR A 74 -23.60 -15.76 1.43
CA TYR A 74 -24.36 -15.04 0.41
C TYR A 74 -25.63 -15.79 0.01
N ARG A 75 -26.69 -15.03 -0.27
CA ARG A 75 -27.99 -15.55 -0.72
C ARG A 75 -28.46 -14.77 -1.93
N PHE A 76 -29.23 -15.43 -2.78
CA PHE A 76 -29.89 -14.75 -3.88
C PHE A 76 -30.87 -13.70 -3.38
N GLN A 77 -30.91 -12.58 -4.09
CA GLN A 77 -31.93 -11.55 -3.94
C GLN A 77 -33.20 -11.98 -4.68
N ALA A 78 -34.35 -11.68 -4.09
CA ALA A 78 -35.65 -11.97 -4.67
C ALA A 78 -36.19 -10.76 -5.45
N PRO A 79 -36.98 -10.97 -6.52
CA PRO A 79 -37.64 -9.90 -7.25
C PRO A 79 -38.42 -8.95 -6.32
N ARG A 80 -38.22 -7.64 -6.50
CA ARG A 80 -38.87 -6.57 -5.74
C ARG A 80 -40.21 -6.16 -6.31
N THR A 81 -40.42 -6.27 -7.64
CA THR A 81 -41.72 -5.94 -8.26
C THR A 81 -42.48 -7.17 -8.73
N ALA A 82 -43.78 -7.00 -8.98
CA ALA A 82 -44.63 -8.06 -9.52
C ALA A 82 -44.25 -8.41 -10.96
N GLU A 83 -43.94 -7.41 -11.80
CA GLU A 83 -43.51 -7.65 -13.18
C GLU A 83 -42.17 -8.39 -13.23
N GLN A 84 -41.21 -7.99 -12.40
CA GLN A 84 -39.93 -8.67 -12.27
C GLN A 84 -40.13 -10.13 -11.84
N ARG A 85 -41.01 -10.38 -10.87
CA ARG A 85 -41.33 -11.73 -10.41
C ARG A 85 -41.94 -12.59 -11.50
N GLU A 86 -42.90 -12.06 -12.26
CA GLU A 86 -43.52 -12.77 -13.37
C GLU A 86 -42.50 -13.16 -14.45
N ARG A 87 -41.60 -12.24 -14.80
CA ARG A 87 -40.50 -12.50 -15.74
C ARG A 87 -39.57 -13.60 -15.23
N TRP A 88 -39.18 -13.54 -13.96
CA TRP A 88 -38.34 -14.56 -13.34
C TRP A 88 -39.02 -15.92 -13.32
N ASP A 89 -40.29 -15.98 -12.93
CA ASP A 89 -41.08 -17.21 -12.89
C ASP A 89 -41.22 -17.84 -14.28
N ALA A 90 -41.43 -17.02 -15.32
CA ALA A 90 -41.50 -17.47 -16.70
C ALA A 90 -40.17 -18.08 -17.17
N ARG A 91 -39.04 -17.43 -16.84
CA ARG A 91 -37.71 -17.93 -17.21
C ARG A 91 -37.34 -19.20 -16.43
N LEU A 92 -37.56 -19.21 -15.12
CA LEU A 92 -37.21 -20.34 -14.25
C LEU A 92 -38.04 -21.59 -14.58
N ARG A 93 -39.30 -21.44 -15.01
CA ARG A 93 -40.16 -22.56 -15.44
C ARG A 93 -39.61 -23.31 -16.66
N THR A 94 -38.90 -22.60 -17.53
CA THR A 94 -38.32 -23.16 -18.78
C THR A 94 -36.84 -23.52 -18.62
N ALA A 95 -36.22 -23.16 -17.50
CA ALA A 95 -34.84 -23.49 -17.19
C ALA A 95 -34.72 -24.83 -16.45
N ASN A 96 -33.56 -25.49 -16.57
CA ASN A 96 -33.13 -26.51 -15.62
C ASN A 96 -31.88 -26.03 -14.86
N PRO A 97 -32.03 -25.26 -13.76
CA PRO A 97 -30.90 -24.61 -13.08
C PRO A 97 -30.21 -25.49 -12.02
N GLU A 98 -30.22 -26.82 -12.18
CA GLU A 98 -29.65 -27.75 -11.18
C GLU A 98 -28.15 -27.51 -10.89
N ALA A 99 -27.40 -26.96 -11.86
CA ALA A 99 -25.99 -26.58 -11.71
C ALA A 99 -25.80 -25.05 -11.68
N LEU A 100 -24.73 -24.60 -11.03
CA LEU A 100 -24.39 -23.16 -10.93
C LEU A 100 -24.24 -22.49 -12.30
N ASP A 101 -23.65 -23.18 -13.28
CA ASP A 101 -23.53 -22.68 -14.66
C ASP A 101 -24.90 -22.45 -15.29
N GLY A 102 -25.83 -23.38 -15.08
CA GLY A 102 -27.21 -23.25 -15.55
C GLY A 102 -27.92 -22.07 -14.88
N ALA A 103 -27.71 -21.88 -13.57
CA ALA A 103 -28.26 -20.73 -12.85
C ALA A 103 -27.64 -19.39 -13.33
N ALA A 104 -26.33 -19.34 -13.55
CA ALA A 104 -25.66 -18.17 -14.13
C ALA A 104 -26.23 -17.83 -15.51
N GLY A 105 -26.49 -18.84 -16.35
CA GLY A 105 -27.15 -18.69 -17.65
C GLY A 105 -28.57 -18.14 -17.54
N VAL A 106 -29.38 -18.64 -16.59
CA VAL A 106 -30.72 -18.09 -16.32
C VAL A 106 -30.66 -16.61 -15.97
N PHE A 107 -29.76 -16.22 -15.06
CA PHE A 107 -29.61 -14.82 -14.70
C PHE A 107 -28.99 -14.00 -15.85
N SER A 108 -28.18 -14.59 -16.73
CA SER A 108 -27.74 -13.94 -17.96
C SER A 108 -28.92 -13.53 -18.83
N ASP A 109 -29.79 -14.48 -19.13
CA ASP A 109 -30.95 -14.22 -19.97
C ASP A 109 -31.88 -13.17 -19.34
N LEU A 110 -32.04 -13.19 -18.00
CA LEU A 110 -32.82 -12.18 -17.28
C LEU A 110 -32.20 -10.78 -17.42
N THR A 111 -30.87 -10.67 -17.29
CA THR A 111 -30.16 -9.39 -17.46
C THR A 111 -30.13 -8.90 -18.91
N GLU A 112 -30.24 -9.81 -19.88
CA GLU A 112 -30.37 -9.45 -21.31
C GLU A 112 -31.80 -8.99 -21.64
N GLN A 113 -32.82 -9.61 -21.03
CA GLN A 113 -34.22 -9.20 -21.18
C GLN A 113 -34.51 -7.87 -20.48
N ASP A 114 -33.88 -7.63 -19.34
CA ASP A 114 -33.98 -6.38 -18.59
C ASP A 114 -32.63 -5.98 -17.99
N PRO A 115 -31.88 -5.09 -18.67
CA PRO A 115 -30.59 -4.61 -18.19
C PRO A 115 -30.65 -3.86 -16.85
N ASP A 116 -31.82 -3.38 -16.43
CA ASP A 116 -32.01 -2.64 -15.17
C ASP A 116 -32.39 -3.57 -14.00
N ASP A 117 -32.47 -4.88 -14.23
CA ASP A 117 -32.74 -5.89 -13.20
C ASP A 117 -31.52 -6.13 -12.29
N ALA A 118 -31.36 -5.25 -11.30
CA ALA A 118 -30.27 -5.33 -10.34
C ALA A 118 -30.23 -6.66 -9.57
N GLU A 119 -31.36 -7.23 -9.17
CA GLU A 119 -31.38 -8.51 -8.44
C GLU A 119 -30.81 -9.64 -9.30
N ALA A 120 -31.09 -9.64 -10.61
CA ALA A 120 -30.56 -10.63 -11.54
C ALA A 120 -29.04 -10.47 -11.73
N TRP A 121 -28.55 -9.24 -11.87
CA TRP A 121 -27.10 -8.97 -11.92
C TRP A 121 -26.36 -9.47 -10.68
N TYR A 122 -26.89 -9.21 -9.50
CA TYR A 122 -26.29 -9.70 -8.25
C TYR A 122 -26.30 -11.23 -8.15
N ASN A 123 -27.43 -11.86 -8.49
CA ASN A 123 -27.52 -13.31 -8.43
C ASN A 123 -26.62 -13.99 -9.46
N ARG A 124 -26.49 -13.41 -10.66
CA ARG A 124 -25.50 -13.82 -11.66
C ARG A 124 -24.09 -13.75 -11.10
N ALA A 125 -23.72 -12.63 -10.46
CA ALA A 125 -22.41 -12.47 -9.84
C ALA A 125 -22.11 -13.57 -8.81
N LEU A 126 -23.08 -13.90 -7.95
CA LEU A 126 -22.93 -14.97 -6.97
C LEU A 126 -22.73 -16.34 -7.64
N CYS A 127 -23.52 -16.67 -8.67
CA CYS A 127 -23.35 -17.93 -9.40
C CYS A 127 -21.95 -18.05 -10.00
N LEU A 128 -21.47 -16.98 -10.65
CA LEU A 128 -20.14 -16.93 -11.26
C LEU A 128 -19.02 -17.02 -10.21
N GLY A 129 -19.13 -16.26 -9.12
CA GLY A 129 -18.15 -16.29 -8.03
C GLY A 129 -18.08 -17.65 -7.32
N TRP A 130 -19.22 -18.31 -7.10
CA TRP A 130 -19.27 -19.69 -6.58
C TRP A 130 -18.73 -20.74 -7.56
N ASN A 131 -18.52 -20.37 -8.84
CA ASN A 131 -17.90 -21.20 -9.85
C ASN A 131 -16.42 -20.83 -10.10
N GLY A 132 -15.86 -19.88 -9.35
CA GLY A 132 -14.49 -19.40 -9.53
C GLY A 132 -14.29 -18.42 -10.70
N GLN A 133 -15.37 -17.98 -11.35
CA GLN A 133 -15.33 -17.00 -12.45
C GLN A 133 -15.33 -15.57 -11.87
N ASN A 134 -14.21 -15.23 -11.22
CA ASN A 134 -14.08 -14.00 -10.43
C ASN A 134 -14.20 -12.72 -11.28
N LEU A 135 -13.58 -12.68 -12.47
CA LEU A 135 -13.62 -11.51 -13.36
C LEU A 135 -15.05 -11.20 -13.82
N GLU A 136 -15.78 -12.21 -14.26
CA GLU A 136 -17.15 -12.06 -14.74
C GLU A 136 -18.11 -11.72 -13.58
N ALA A 137 -17.86 -12.28 -12.39
CA ALA A 137 -18.59 -11.92 -11.18
C ALA A 137 -18.39 -10.43 -10.83
N ILE A 138 -17.15 -9.92 -10.86
CA ILE A 138 -16.85 -8.50 -10.64
C ILE A 138 -17.55 -7.63 -11.68
N ALA A 139 -17.54 -8.02 -12.96
CA ALA A 139 -18.24 -7.29 -14.01
C ALA A 139 -19.76 -7.22 -13.77
N CYS A 140 -20.37 -8.29 -13.25
CA CYS A 140 -21.78 -8.27 -12.86
C CYS A 140 -22.04 -7.35 -11.66
N LEU A 141 -21.15 -7.33 -10.66
CA LEU A 141 -21.25 -6.41 -9.53
C LEU A 141 -21.08 -4.95 -9.97
N ASP A 142 -20.23 -4.68 -10.96
CA ASP A 142 -20.05 -3.35 -11.55
C ASP A 142 -21.31 -2.84 -12.26
N ARG A 143 -22.14 -3.74 -12.82
CA ARG A 143 -23.48 -3.41 -13.31
C ARG A 143 -24.51 -3.24 -12.20
N TYR A 144 -24.42 -4.05 -11.14
CA TYR A 144 -25.33 -3.99 -10.00
C TYR A 144 -25.23 -2.68 -9.20
N VAL A 145 -24.01 -2.22 -8.91
CA VAL A 145 -23.77 -1.07 -8.03
C VAL A 145 -24.50 0.21 -8.48
N PRO A 146 -24.43 0.68 -9.74
CA PRO A 146 -25.12 1.90 -10.15
C PRO A 146 -26.65 1.78 -10.05
N LEU A 147 -27.21 0.61 -10.40
CA LEU A 147 -28.65 0.34 -10.32
C LEU A 147 -29.15 0.37 -8.86
N ARG A 148 -28.30 -0.06 -7.91
CA ARG A 148 -28.66 -0.08 -6.49
C ARG A 148 -28.33 1.15 -5.72
N ALA A 149 -27.21 1.80 -6.01
CA ALA A 149 -26.73 2.91 -5.19
C ALA A 149 -27.79 4.01 -5.04
N ALA A 150 -28.62 4.23 -6.07
CA ALA A 150 -29.75 5.15 -6.05
C ALA A 150 -30.79 4.86 -4.96
N THR A 151 -31.09 3.59 -4.68
CA THR A 151 -32.17 3.17 -3.77
C THR A 151 -31.67 2.58 -2.45
N ASP A 152 -30.52 1.91 -2.46
CA ASP A 152 -29.94 1.21 -1.33
C ASP A 152 -28.40 1.27 -1.43
N LEU A 153 -27.84 2.37 -0.90
CA LEU A 153 -26.39 2.60 -0.90
C LEU A 153 -25.64 1.51 -0.13
N GLN A 154 -26.25 1.01 0.95
CA GLN A 154 -25.64 0.02 1.82
C GLN A 154 -25.50 -1.32 1.09
N ALA A 155 -26.55 -1.80 0.43
CA ALA A 155 -26.48 -3.03 -0.36
C ALA A 155 -25.51 -2.89 -1.55
N ALA A 156 -25.41 -1.70 -2.15
CA ALA A 156 -24.43 -1.43 -3.20
C ALA A 156 -22.99 -1.48 -2.65
N ALA A 157 -22.73 -0.88 -1.48
CA ALA A 157 -21.43 -0.92 -0.83
C ALA A 157 -21.05 -2.34 -0.38
N GLU A 158 -21.98 -3.14 0.15
CA GLU A 158 -21.76 -4.55 0.52
C GLU A 158 -21.36 -5.41 -0.69
N ALA A 159 -22.06 -5.22 -1.80
CA ALA A 159 -21.72 -5.89 -3.06
C ALA A 159 -20.34 -5.46 -3.56
N TRP A 160 -19.96 -4.19 -3.41
CA TRP A 160 -18.63 -3.74 -3.81
C TRP A 160 -17.52 -4.22 -2.87
N THR A 161 -17.78 -4.35 -1.57
CA THR A 161 -16.87 -5.03 -0.64
C THR A 161 -16.67 -6.50 -1.04
N LEU A 162 -17.70 -7.19 -1.55
CA LEU A 162 -17.53 -8.52 -2.12
C LEU A 162 -16.67 -8.51 -3.40
N ALA A 163 -16.81 -7.50 -4.24
CA ALA A 163 -15.96 -7.33 -5.42
C ALA A 163 -14.47 -7.20 -5.04
N GLU A 164 -14.15 -6.52 -3.92
CA GLU A 164 -12.78 -6.45 -3.40
C GLU A 164 -12.21 -7.84 -3.02
N VAL A 165 -13.04 -8.74 -2.46
CA VAL A 165 -12.61 -10.13 -2.20
C VAL A 165 -12.33 -10.87 -3.51
N LEU A 166 -13.24 -10.74 -4.48
CA LEU A 166 -13.14 -11.44 -5.77
C LEU A 166 -11.92 -10.99 -6.57
N ARG A 167 -11.50 -9.72 -6.47
CA ARG A 167 -10.29 -9.19 -7.16
C ARG A 167 -9.00 -9.90 -6.77
N GLN A 168 -8.96 -10.51 -5.59
CA GLN A 168 -7.78 -11.20 -5.07
C GLN A 168 -7.77 -12.69 -5.42
N GLY A 169 -8.91 -13.21 -5.86
CA GLY A 169 -9.07 -14.60 -6.26
C GLY A 169 -8.39 -14.90 -7.60
N LYS A 170 -8.03 -16.16 -7.79
CA LYS A 170 -7.49 -16.67 -9.05
C LYS A 170 -8.30 -16.23 -10.26
N GLY A 171 -7.60 -15.90 -11.34
CA GLY A 171 -8.18 -15.40 -12.59
C GLY A 171 -8.44 -13.90 -12.57
N ALA A 172 -8.45 -13.23 -11.41
CA ALA A 172 -8.63 -11.78 -11.30
C ALA A 172 -7.33 -11.02 -10.97
N GLU A 173 -6.16 -11.65 -11.10
CA GLU A 173 -4.86 -11.09 -10.70
C GLU A 173 -4.55 -9.76 -11.38
N SER A 174 -5.05 -9.56 -12.61
CA SER A 174 -4.94 -8.29 -13.36
C SER A 174 -5.70 -7.12 -12.76
N LEU A 175 -6.59 -7.37 -11.78
CA LEU A 175 -7.38 -6.38 -11.05
C LEU A 175 -6.96 -6.28 -9.57
N ALA A 176 -5.88 -6.94 -9.15
CA ALA A 176 -5.39 -6.88 -7.79
C ALA A 176 -4.66 -5.55 -7.53
N ASP A 177 -5.17 -4.77 -6.58
CA ASP A 177 -4.53 -3.50 -6.16
C ASP A 177 -3.38 -3.72 -5.18
N GLU A 178 -3.43 -4.78 -4.37
CA GLU A 178 -2.44 -5.05 -3.31
C GLU A 178 -1.45 -6.14 -3.77
N LEU A 179 -0.23 -5.73 -4.08
CA LEU A 179 0.79 -6.58 -4.70
C LEU A 179 1.99 -6.77 -3.77
N ARG A 180 2.69 -7.89 -3.97
CA ARG A 180 4.05 -8.11 -3.49
C ARG A 180 4.99 -8.01 -4.67
N PHE A 181 5.98 -7.14 -4.54
CA PHE A 181 7.06 -6.97 -5.50
C PHE A 181 8.26 -7.80 -5.07
N SER A 182 8.92 -8.45 -6.02
CA SER A 182 10.18 -9.13 -5.75
C SER A 182 11.17 -9.00 -6.89
N ALA A 183 12.46 -9.00 -6.54
CA ALA A 183 13.57 -8.96 -7.47
C ALA A 183 14.52 -10.12 -7.17
N SER A 184 14.87 -10.89 -8.19
CA SER A 184 15.79 -12.03 -8.08
C SER A 184 17.04 -11.77 -8.91
N ILE A 185 18.21 -11.98 -8.30
CA ILE A 185 19.53 -11.68 -8.85
C ILE A 185 20.40 -12.94 -8.73
N SER A 186 21.20 -13.24 -9.76
CA SER A 186 22.23 -14.28 -9.67
C SER A 186 23.25 -13.92 -8.59
N TRP A 187 23.57 -14.88 -7.73
CA TRP A 187 24.34 -14.66 -6.51
C TRP A 187 25.44 -15.69 -6.33
N SER A 188 26.52 -15.30 -5.65
CA SER A 188 27.69 -16.16 -5.39
C SER A 188 28.12 -16.07 -3.93
N ALA A 189 28.94 -17.04 -3.50
CA ALA A 189 29.49 -17.05 -2.14
C ALA A 189 30.41 -15.84 -1.84
N GLU A 190 31.08 -15.28 -2.86
CA GLU A 190 31.86 -14.04 -2.72
C GLU A 190 30.94 -12.84 -2.45
N ASP A 191 29.84 -12.74 -3.20
CA ASP A 191 28.85 -11.66 -3.04
C ASP A 191 28.21 -11.69 -1.64
N SER A 192 27.96 -12.88 -1.09
CA SER A 192 27.47 -13.07 0.28
C SER A 192 28.38 -12.44 1.35
N GLY A 193 29.70 -12.57 1.19
CA GLY A 193 30.67 -11.95 2.09
C GLY A 193 30.62 -10.43 2.01
N ARG A 194 30.59 -9.89 0.79
CA ARG A 194 30.52 -8.43 0.53
C ARG A 194 29.20 -7.83 1.01
N LEU A 195 28.07 -8.53 0.83
CA LEU A 195 26.76 -8.09 1.29
C LEU A 195 26.75 -7.82 2.80
N LYS A 196 27.28 -8.76 3.58
CA LYS A 196 27.33 -8.66 5.04
C LYS A 196 28.30 -7.60 5.52
N HIS A 197 29.39 -7.40 4.78
CA HIS A 197 30.36 -6.35 5.05
C HIS A 197 29.78 -4.95 4.84
N HIS A 198 29.14 -4.72 3.68
CA HIS A 198 28.60 -3.41 3.29
C HIS A 198 27.25 -3.07 3.91
N PHE A 199 26.49 -4.09 4.33
CA PHE A 199 25.18 -3.92 4.96
C PHE A 199 25.11 -4.66 6.31
N PRO A 200 25.88 -4.23 7.33
CA PRO A 200 25.87 -4.86 8.65
C PRO A 200 24.51 -4.74 9.36
N GLY A 201 23.64 -3.82 8.90
CA GLY A 201 22.26 -3.66 9.39
C GLY A 201 21.25 -4.71 8.90
N LEU A 202 21.66 -5.67 8.06
CA LEU A 202 20.81 -6.80 7.67
C LEU A 202 20.57 -7.72 8.87
N LYS A 203 19.34 -7.71 9.38
CA LYS A 203 18.98 -8.48 10.58
C LYS A 203 18.51 -9.89 10.19
N PRO A 204 19.19 -10.97 10.63
CA PRO A 204 18.76 -12.31 10.29
C PRO A 204 17.41 -12.63 10.95
N LEU A 205 16.48 -13.19 10.18
CA LEU A 205 15.22 -13.73 10.66
C LEU A 205 15.34 -15.24 10.88
N PRO A 206 14.68 -15.81 11.92
CA PRO A 206 14.72 -17.23 12.17
C PRO A 206 14.06 -18.00 11.00
N THR A 207 14.83 -18.84 10.31
CA THR A 207 14.30 -19.70 9.25
C THR A 207 13.45 -20.82 9.86
N PRO A 208 12.18 -21.02 9.44
CA PRO A 208 11.35 -22.09 9.98
C PRO A 208 11.97 -23.47 9.72
N ALA A 209 12.10 -24.29 10.76
CA ALA A 209 12.51 -25.68 10.62
C ALA A 209 11.40 -26.50 9.93
N ILE A 210 11.77 -27.42 9.02
CA ILE A 210 10.82 -28.33 8.40
C ILE A 210 10.26 -29.25 9.49
N PRO A 211 8.93 -29.23 9.80
CA PRO A 211 8.38 -29.94 10.96
C PRO A 211 8.53 -31.47 10.91
N THR A 212 8.77 -32.03 9.72
CA THR A 212 8.78 -33.47 9.46
C THR A 212 10.18 -34.07 9.27
N SER A 213 11.26 -33.32 9.53
CA SER A 213 12.62 -33.84 9.42
C SER A 213 13.29 -33.90 10.79
N ASP A 214 13.55 -35.12 11.28
CA ASP A 214 14.36 -35.36 12.49
C ASP A 214 15.84 -34.97 12.28
N ALA A 215 16.25 -34.65 11.06
CA ALA A 215 17.52 -34.05 10.74
C ALA A 215 17.31 -32.56 10.46
N ILE A 216 17.87 -31.70 11.31
CA ILE A 216 18.05 -30.28 10.98
C ILE A 216 19.10 -30.22 9.85
N ALA A 217 18.69 -30.48 8.60
CA ALA A 217 19.48 -30.06 7.47
C ALA A 217 19.50 -28.52 7.50
N PRO A 218 20.68 -27.88 7.52
CA PRO A 218 20.75 -26.43 7.52
C PRO A 218 19.98 -25.92 6.30
N SER A 219 19.06 -24.97 6.52
CA SER A 219 18.34 -24.33 5.43
C SER A 219 19.36 -23.74 4.46
N THR A 220 19.28 -24.10 3.18
CA THR A 220 20.14 -23.55 2.12
C THR A 220 19.85 -22.07 1.82
N VAL A 221 18.85 -21.51 2.50
CA VAL A 221 18.42 -20.11 2.39
C VAL A 221 18.51 -19.46 3.77
N VAL A 222 19.15 -18.30 3.83
CA VAL A 222 19.15 -17.40 4.99
C VAL A 222 18.22 -16.23 4.69
N ILE A 223 17.40 -15.85 5.66
CA ILE A 223 16.42 -14.76 5.50
C ILE A 223 16.88 -13.58 6.35
N TYR A 224 16.85 -12.38 5.77
CA TYR A 224 17.14 -11.13 6.45
C TYR A 224 15.96 -10.17 6.35
N GLU A 225 15.78 -9.38 7.40
CA GLU A 225 15.02 -8.14 7.38
C GLU A 225 15.98 -6.99 7.07
N TRP A 226 15.66 -6.19 6.05
CA TRP A 226 16.44 -5.01 5.68
C TRP A 226 15.65 -3.74 5.93
N LEU A 227 16.11 -2.94 6.89
CA LEU A 227 15.52 -1.64 7.22
C LEU A 227 16.30 -0.49 6.56
N ASP A 228 15.63 0.63 6.35
CA ASP A 228 16.21 1.88 5.84
C ASP A 228 17.32 2.41 6.75
N GLN A 229 17.17 2.20 8.05
CA GLN A 229 18.10 2.52 9.12
C GLN A 229 17.99 1.47 10.24
N PRO A 230 19.11 1.10 10.89
CA PRO A 230 19.09 0.09 11.94
C PRO A 230 18.24 0.55 13.12
N THR A 231 17.37 -0.34 13.61
CA THR A 231 16.65 -0.10 14.88
C THR A 231 17.65 -0.11 16.03
N LEU A 232 17.65 0.93 16.87
CA LEU A 232 18.44 0.95 18.09
C LEU A 232 17.92 -0.13 19.05
N GLU A 233 18.80 -1.05 19.47
CA GLU A 233 18.48 -2.13 20.41
C GLU A 233 18.57 -1.69 21.88
N GLU A 234 19.30 -0.61 22.18
CA GLU A 234 19.42 0.00 23.51
C GLU A 234 19.16 1.51 23.48
N PRO A 235 18.51 2.10 24.50
CA PRO A 235 18.36 3.54 24.60
C PRO A 235 19.76 4.20 24.75
N ARG A 236 20.00 5.30 24.03
CA ARG A 236 21.27 6.05 24.14
C ARG A 236 21.51 6.45 25.60
N PRO A 237 22.66 6.11 26.21
CA PRO A 237 22.96 6.44 27.62
C PRO A 237 23.15 7.95 27.91
N GLU A 238 22.99 8.83 26.93
CA GLU A 238 23.19 10.28 27.06
C GLU A 238 21.99 11.11 26.57
N ALA A 239 20.80 10.52 26.46
CA ALA A 239 19.60 11.34 26.23
C ALA A 239 19.37 12.22 27.47
N GLU A 240 19.46 13.55 27.29
CA GLU A 240 19.09 14.51 28.34
C GLU A 240 17.71 14.13 28.90
N PRO A 241 17.44 14.33 30.20
CA PRO A 241 16.19 13.93 30.84
C PRO A 241 14.91 14.57 30.25
N ASN A 242 15.03 15.43 29.21
CA ASN A 242 13.95 16.03 28.44
C ASN A 242 14.07 15.84 26.90
N SER A 243 15.06 15.09 26.39
CA SER A 243 15.09 14.78 24.95
C SER A 243 14.16 13.60 24.70
N ALA A 244 13.03 13.84 24.03
CA ALA A 244 12.18 12.78 23.50
C ALA A 244 13.05 11.83 22.67
N PRO A 245 12.92 10.49 22.82
CA PRO A 245 13.59 9.57 21.91
C PRO A 245 13.20 9.92 20.47
N PRO A 246 14.08 9.78 19.46
CA PRO A 246 13.67 9.98 18.08
C PRO A 246 12.49 9.03 17.82
N ALA A 247 11.31 9.63 17.67
CA ALA A 247 10.03 8.94 17.54
C ALA A 247 9.88 8.23 16.19
N THR A 248 10.89 8.32 15.33
CA THR A 248 10.87 7.82 13.96
C THR A 248 11.16 6.31 13.96
N GLY A 249 10.16 5.53 13.58
CA GLY A 249 10.37 4.11 13.27
C GLY A 249 11.27 3.96 12.03
N SER A 250 11.91 2.80 11.90
CA SER A 250 12.62 2.38 10.71
C SER A 250 11.68 1.70 9.73
N THR A 251 11.78 2.03 8.45
CA THR A 251 10.96 1.45 7.38
C THR A 251 11.62 0.20 6.81
N LEU A 252 10.83 -0.85 6.59
CA LEU A 252 11.22 -2.08 5.91
C LEU A 252 11.44 -1.80 4.43
N LEU A 253 12.69 -1.95 3.99
CA LEU A 253 13.06 -1.90 2.59
C LEU A 253 12.65 -3.18 1.86
N ALA A 254 13.13 -4.31 2.35
CA ALA A 254 12.81 -5.62 1.80
C ALA A 254 13.09 -6.75 2.79
N THR A 255 12.37 -7.86 2.62
CA THR A 255 12.81 -9.17 3.10
C THR A 255 13.76 -9.77 2.08
N VAL A 256 14.96 -10.12 2.52
CA VAL A 256 16.03 -10.65 1.66
C VAL A 256 16.18 -12.15 1.90
N TYR A 257 16.13 -12.93 0.84
CA TYR A 257 16.34 -14.38 0.83
C TYR A 257 17.67 -14.66 0.13
N GLU A 258 18.69 -15.00 0.90
CA GLU A 258 20.02 -15.36 0.44
C GLU A 258 20.10 -16.87 0.25
N GLY A 259 20.13 -17.33 -1.01
CA GLY A 259 20.41 -18.72 -1.38
C GLY A 259 21.82 -18.90 -1.96
N ALA A 260 22.18 -20.14 -2.30
CA ALA A 260 23.50 -20.46 -2.82
C ALA A 260 23.81 -19.86 -4.21
N GLU A 261 22.80 -19.69 -5.06
CA GLU A 261 22.96 -19.22 -6.45
C GLU A 261 22.12 -17.97 -6.77
N ALA A 262 21.29 -17.53 -5.82
CA ALA A 262 20.37 -16.42 -6.04
C ALA A 262 20.10 -15.64 -4.75
N LEU A 263 19.97 -14.32 -4.91
CA LEU A 263 19.47 -13.39 -3.90
C LEU A 263 18.10 -12.91 -4.36
N ARG A 264 17.09 -13.10 -3.51
CA ARG A 264 15.74 -12.58 -3.77
C ARG A 264 15.37 -11.54 -2.75
N LEU A 265 14.98 -10.36 -3.20
CA LEU A 265 14.41 -9.30 -2.37
C LEU A 265 12.90 -9.28 -2.57
N SER A 266 12.14 -9.03 -1.51
CA SER A 266 10.68 -8.98 -1.55
C SER A 266 10.15 -7.85 -0.66
N SER A 267 9.22 -7.05 -1.17
CA SER A 267 8.55 -5.98 -0.43
C SER A 267 7.07 -5.88 -0.85
N PRO A 268 6.15 -5.51 0.07
CA PRO A 268 4.79 -5.14 -0.31
C PRO A 268 4.73 -3.74 -0.97
N ARG A 269 5.83 -2.97 -0.96
CA ARG A 269 5.92 -1.66 -1.61
C ARG A 269 6.99 -1.64 -2.68
N SER A 270 6.69 -1.02 -3.82
CA SER A 270 7.61 -0.94 -4.96
C SER A 270 8.73 0.07 -4.73
N ASP A 271 8.41 1.22 -4.13
CA ASP A 271 9.36 2.27 -3.77
C ASP A 271 10.48 1.74 -2.87
N THR A 272 10.13 1.04 -1.78
CA THR A 272 11.12 0.54 -0.82
C THR A 272 11.96 -0.61 -1.38
N LEU A 273 11.39 -1.41 -2.30
CA LEU A 273 12.16 -2.42 -3.04
C LEU A 273 13.19 -1.78 -3.98
N GLU A 274 12.81 -0.74 -4.72
CA GLU A 274 13.75 -0.04 -5.60
C GLU A 274 14.84 0.67 -4.77
N THR A 275 14.52 1.28 -3.62
CA THR A 275 15.56 1.78 -2.69
C THR A 275 16.53 0.69 -2.23
N ALA A 276 16.04 -0.53 -1.95
CA ALA A 276 16.91 -1.66 -1.62
C ALA A 276 17.82 -2.05 -2.79
N LEU A 277 17.28 -2.06 -4.02
CA LEU A 277 18.03 -2.37 -5.23
C LEU A 277 19.06 -1.29 -5.57
N GLU A 278 18.75 -0.01 -5.39
CA GLU A 278 19.66 1.11 -5.53
C GLU A 278 20.83 0.99 -4.55
N ARG A 279 20.55 0.69 -3.28
CA ARG A 279 21.60 0.41 -2.28
C ARG A 279 22.48 -0.76 -2.69
N LEU A 280 21.90 -1.85 -3.21
CA LEU A 280 22.70 -2.95 -3.75
C LEU A 280 23.52 -2.54 -4.98
N ALA A 281 22.95 -1.72 -5.87
CA ALA A 281 23.60 -1.24 -7.09
C ALA A 281 24.80 -0.32 -6.81
N GLN A 282 24.91 0.28 -5.62
CA GLN A 282 26.11 1.02 -5.20
C GLN A 282 27.32 0.07 -4.98
N VAL A 283 27.08 -1.11 -4.42
CA VAL A 283 28.13 -2.06 -4.02
C VAL A 283 28.43 -3.08 -5.12
N PHE A 284 27.40 -3.50 -5.84
CA PHE A 284 27.46 -4.55 -6.84
C PHE A 284 27.17 -3.97 -8.21
N ASP A 285 27.92 -4.45 -9.22
CA ASP A 285 27.64 -4.16 -10.62
C ASP A 285 26.38 -4.92 -11.07
N LEU A 286 25.22 -4.36 -10.73
CA LEU A 286 23.92 -4.89 -11.12
C LEU A 286 23.58 -4.57 -12.59
N ALA A 287 24.25 -3.59 -13.21
CA ALA A 287 24.01 -3.24 -14.61
C ALA A 287 24.33 -4.41 -15.55
N HIS A 288 25.35 -5.20 -15.21
CA HIS A 288 25.74 -6.40 -15.97
C HIS A 288 25.12 -7.71 -15.45
N ARG A 289 24.22 -7.64 -14.46
CA ARG A 289 23.52 -8.81 -13.90
C ARG A 289 22.01 -8.71 -14.19
N PRO A 290 21.37 -9.70 -14.83
CA PRO A 290 19.94 -9.64 -15.08
C PRO A 290 19.14 -9.68 -13.77
N VAL A 291 18.44 -8.59 -13.44
CA VAL A 291 17.51 -8.52 -12.31
C VAL A 291 16.13 -8.93 -12.79
N ARG A 292 15.65 -10.11 -12.37
CA ARG A 292 14.28 -10.57 -12.68
C ARG A 292 13.30 -9.97 -11.68
N ARG A 293 12.45 -9.07 -12.14
CA ARG A 293 11.37 -8.47 -11.35
C ARG A 293 10.06 -9.24 -11.54
N GLU A 294 9.31 -9.39 -10.46
CA GLU A 294 7.99 -10.03 -10.44
C GLU A 294 7.07 -9.26 -9.50
N ALA A 295 5.81 -9.09 -9.91
CA ALA A 295 4.74 -8.61 -9.06
C ALA A 295 3.64 -9.68 -9.00
N ALA A 296 3.17 -9.99 -7.80
CA ALA A 296 2.12 -10.99 -7.60
C ALA A 296 1.11 -10.49 -6.54
N PRO A 297 -0.19 -10.80 -6.67
CA PRO A 297 -1.17 -10.44 -5.65
C PRO A 297 -0.80 -10.95 -4.26
N LEU A 298 -1.00 -10.11 -3.25
CA LEU A 298 -0.84 -10.52 -1.87
C LEU A 298 -1.95 -11.52 -1.49
N PRO A 299 -1.65 -12.52 -0.64
CA PRO A 299 -2.70 -13.39 -0.11
C PRO A 299 -3.75 -12.58 0.67
N LEU A 300 -5.03 -12.96 0.61
CA LEU A 300 -6.14 -12.32 1.35
C LEU A 300 -5.81 -11.91 2.82
N PRO A 301 -5.13 -12.74 3.64
CA PRO A 301 -4.75 -12.35 5.00
C PRO A 301 -3.70 -11.23 5.11
N PHE A 302 -2.99 -10.90 4.03
CA PHE A 302 -1.87 -9.97 4.00
C PHE A 302 -2.10 -8.74 3.12
N LEU A 303 -3.34 -8.44 2.72
CA LEU A 303 -3.66 -7.30 1.85
C LEU A 303 -3.38 -5.92 2.46
N ASP A 304 -3.14 -5.85 3.76
CA ASP A 304 -2.72 -4.65 4.50
C ASP A 304 -1.21 -4.69 4.85
N ALA A 305 -0.42 -5.58 4.24
CA ALA A 305 1.00 -5.74 4.54
C ALA A 305 1.82 -4.45 4.42
N GLN A 306 1.37 -3.50 3.58
CA GLN A 306 2.00 -2.19 3.44
C GLN A 306 1.96 -1.36 4.73
N VAL A 307 0.92 -1.52 5.56
CA VAL A 307 0.80 -0.87 6.88
C VAL A 307 1.92 -1.35 7.81
N TRP A 308 2.33 -2.61 7.72
CA TRP A 308 3.25 -3.26 8.66
C TRP A 308 4.72 -3.15 8.28
N THR A 309 5.07 -2.11 7.53
CA THR A 309 6.44 -1.88 7.07
C THR A 309 7.29 -1.12 8.09
N ILE A 310 6.73 -0.57 9.17
CA ILE A 310 7.50 0.15 10.19
C ILE A 310 8.02 -0.76 11.30
N ARG A 311 9.20 -0.44 11.86
CA ARG A 311 9.79 -1.05 13.06
C ARG A 311 10.18 0.03 14.06
N PHE A 312 9.72 -0.10 15.30
CA PHE A 312 10.10 0.83 16.37
C PHE A 312 11.33 0.33 17.13
N PRO A 313 12.15 1.22 17.70
CA PRO A 313 13.28 0.86 18.56
C PRO A 313 12.89 -0.08 19.71
N GLY A 314 13.82 -0.96 20.10
CA GLY A 314 13.64 -1.84 21.25
C GLY A 314 13.67 -1.07 22.58
N GLY A 315 13.03 -1.62 23.62
CA GLY A 315 13.09 -1.05 24.98
C GLY A 315 12.22 0.17 25.23
N LEU A 316 11.39 0.59 24.26
CA LEU A 316 10.36 1.61 24.48
C LEU A 316 9.27 1.08 25.42
N ASP A 317 8.67 1.99 26.19
CA ASP A 317 7.47 1.67 26.97
C ASP A 317 6.32 1.23 26.05
N GLN A 318 5.48 0.33 26.54
CA GLN A 318 4.37 -0.21 25.74
C GLN A 318 3.41 0.89 25.31
N ALA A 319 3.10 1.85 26.18
CA ALA A 319 2.17 2.93 25.85
C ALA A 319 2.75 3.87 24.77
N VAL A 320 4.07 4.05 24.75
CA VAL A 320 4.75 4.81 23.69
C VAL A 320 4.70 4.04 22.37
N THR A 321 4.98 2.74 22.39
CA THR A 321 4.91 1.87 21.20
C THR A 321 3.51 1.83 20.61
N ASP A 322 2.49 1.68 21.46
CA ASP A 322 1.08 1.69 21.04
C ASP A 322 0.69 3.03 20.40
N ARG A 323 1.11 4.15 20.99
CA ARG A 323 0.89 5.49 20.43
C ARG A 323 1.56 5.66 19.07
N LEU A 324 2.85 5.34 18.95
CA LEU A 324 3.58 5.47 17.68
C LEU A 324 3.02 4.55 16.60
N THR A 325 2.59 3.35 16.97
CA THR A 325 1.92 2.42 16.05
C THR A 325 0.60 3.02 15.55
N ARG A 326 -0.20 3.62 16.43
CA ARG A 326 -1.42 4.33 16.03
C ARG A 326 -1.12 5.50 15.09
N GLU A 327 -0.16 6.36 15.43
CA GLU A 327 0.24 7.51 14.60
C GLU A 327 0.70 7.07 13.19
N HIS A 328 1.40 5.93 13.10
CA HIS A 328 1.78 5.34 11.81
C HIS A 328 0.58 4.86 10.99
N VAL A 329 -0.37 4.16 11.62
CA VAL A 329 -1.60 3.70 10.94
C VAL A 329 -2.43 4.89 10.46
N GLU A 330 -2.55 5.94 11.28
CA GLU A 330 -3.20 7.20 10.92
C GLU A 330 -2.52 7.83 9.70
N SER A 331 -1.20 8.00 9.74
CA SER A 331 -0.44 8.57 8.62
C SER A 331 -0.61 7.76 7.33
N TYR A 332 -0.49 6.43 7.40
CA TYR A 332 -0.65 5.57 6.24
C TYR A 332 -2.03 5.74 5.60
N TYR A 333 -3.11 5.62 6.37
CA TYR A 333 -4.45 5.71 5.78
C TYR A 333 -4.82 7.14 5.38
N GLU A 334 -4.44 8.15 6.15
CA GLU A 334 -4.89 9.53 5.96
C GLU A 334 -4.02 10.33 4.98
N ASN A 335 -2.78 9.90 4.72
CA ASN A 335 -1.80 10.67 3.92
C ASN A 335 -1.14 9.88 2.77
N GLU A 336 -1.16 8.53 2.80
CA GLU A 336 -0.56 7.71 1.73
C GLU A 336 -1.62 6.96 0.93
N TRP A 337 -2.41 6.13 1.61
CA TRP A 337 -3.39 5.22 1.01
C TRP A 337 -4.45 5.95 0.16
N ILE A 338 -4.87 7.14 0.58
CA ILE A 338 -5.87 7.94 -0.15
C ILE A 338 -5.43 8.36 -1.56
N HIS A 339 -4.13 8.30 -1.87
CA HIS A 339 -3.56 8.68 -3.16
C HIS A 339 -3.35 7.48 -4.09
N GLY A 340 -3.37 6.26 -3.57
CA GLY A 340 -3.19 5.03 -4.35
C GLY A 340 -4.36 4.80 -5.30
N LYS A 341 -4.09 4.74 -6.61
CA LYS A 341 -5.11 4.41 -7.62
C LYS A 341 -5.62 2.99 -7.42
N ARG A 342 -6.93 2.78 -7.62
CA ARG A 342 -7.57 1.49 -7.39
C ARG A 342 -8.43 1.06 -8.57
N HIS A 343 -8.32 -0.21 -8.97
CA HIS A 343 -9.22 -0.82 -9.94
C HIS A 343 -10.68 -0.76 -9.46
N GLY A 344 -10.91 -0.90 -8.14
CA GLY A 344 -12.22 -0.74 -7.52
C GLY A 344 -12.84 0.68 -7.62
N LEU A 345 -12.09 1.69 -8.08
CA LEU A 345 -12.55 3.07 -8.24
C LEU A 345 -12.38 3.58 -9.68
N ASP A 346 -12.37 2.66 -10.65
CA ASP A 346 -12.22 2.96 -12.08
C ASP A 346 -10.88 3.66 -12.39
N GLY A 347 -9.82 3.27 -11.68
CA GLY A 347 -8.46 3.82 -11.85
C GLY A 347 -8.21 5.14 -11.11
N ARG A 348 -9.19 5.63 -10.34
CA ARG A 348 -9.05 6.80 -9.46
C ARG A 348 -8.47 6.39 -8.10
N SER A 349 -7.83 7.33 -7.41
CA SER A 349 -7.52 7.17 -5.99
C SER A 349 -8.78 7.37 -5.11
N PRO A 350 -8.79 6.90 -3.85
CA PRO A 350 -9.84 7.23 -2.90
C PRO A 350 -10.13 8.73 -2.79
N LEU A 351 -9.08 9.57 -2.77
CA LEU A 351 -9.24 11.04 -2.71
C LEU A 351 -9.84 11.62 -3.99
N GLU A 352 -9.43 11.12 -5.17
CA GLU A 352 -10.01 11.53 -6.44
C GLU A 352 -11.48 11.11 -6.57
N ALA A 353 -11.81 9.90 -6.11
CA ALA A 353 -13.16 9.34 -6.11
C ALA A 353 -14.09 10.06 -5.12
N SER A 354 -13.55 10.65 -4.05
CA SER A 354 -14.37 11.31 -3.05
C SER A 354 -15.02 12.61 -3.55
N ARG A 355 -14.39 13.31 -4.49
CA ARG A 355 -14.94 14.54 -5.11
C ARG A 355 -16.30 14.32 -5.80
N PRO A 356 -16.45 13.40 -6.77
CA PRO A 356 -17.76 13.12 -7.36
C PRO A 356 -18.75 12.52 -6.36
N ALA A 357 -18.28 11.70 -5.41
CA ALA A 357 -19.14 11.18 -4.34
C ALA A 357 -19.77 12.31 -3.50
N ALA A 358 -18.97 13.32 -3.11
CA ALA A 358 -19.44 14.51 -2.42
C ALA A 358 -20.39 15.37 -3.28
N ASN A 359 -20.25 15.32 -4.61
CA ASN A 359 -21.13 15.99 -5.57
C ASN A 359 -22.39 15.17 -5.92
N GLY A 360 -22.70 14.11 -5.16
CA GLY A 360 -23.94 13.35 -5.28
C GLY A 360 -23.86 12.13 -6.21
N ASP A 361 -22.69 11.76 -6.73
CA ASP A 361 -22.52 10.49 -7.44
C ASP A 361 -22.59 9.31 -6.46
N ARG A 362 -23.79 8.74 -6.36
CA ARG A 362 -24.09 7.63 -5.46
C ARG A 362 -23.34 6.35 -5.84
N THR A 363 -23.01 6.15 -7.11
CA THR A 363 -22.27 4.98 -7.58
C THR A 363 -20.85 5.04 -7.05
N THR A 364 -20.15 6.17 -7.28
CA THR A 364 -18.79 6.34 -6.77
C THR A 364 -18.78 6.32 -5.24
N LEU A 365 -19.78 6.91 -4.58
CA LEU A 365 -19.94 6.83 -3.13
C LEU A 365 -20.05 5.38 -2.63
N ALA A 366 -20.91 4.56 -3.25
CA ALA A 366 -21.05 3.15 -2.88
C ALA A 366 -19.75 2.36 -3.06
N LYS A 367 -19.05 2.57 -4.18
CA LYS A 367 -17.75 1.94 -4.44
C LYS A 367 -16.72 2.32 -3.38
N LEU A 368 -16.59 3.62 -3.08
CA LEU A 368 -15.66 4.12 -2.08
C LEU A 368 -15.99 3.61 -0.66
N THR A 369 -17.26 3.63 -0.28
CA THR A 369 -17.72 3.04 1.00
C THR A 369 -17.41 1.55 1.09
N GLY A 370 -17.61 0.79 0.00
CA GLY A 370 -17.33 -0.64 -0.07
C GLY A 370 -15.84 -0.97 0.14
N ILE A 371 -14.94 -0.15 -0.42
CA ILE A 371 -13.48 -0.31 -0.26
C ILE A 371 -13.03 0.06 1.15
N ILE A 372 -13.52 1.17 1.71
CA ILE A 372 -13.19 1.55 3.10
C ILE A 372 -13.64 0.45 4.06
N ARG A 373 -14.85 -0.09 3.85
CA ARG A 373 -15.36 -1.23 4.63
C ARG A 373 -14.48 -2.47 4.49
N PHE A 374 -13.96 -2.74 3.29
CA PHE A 374 -13.04 -3.87 3.09
C PHE A 374 -11.76 -3.69 3.92
N GLN A 375 -11.16 -2.49 3.90
CA GLN A 375 -10.00 -2.17 4.73
C GLN A 375 -10.29 -2.32 6.23
N GLU A 376 -11.44 -1.84 6.70
CA GLU A 376 -11.89 -2.02 8.08
C GLU A 376 -12.08 -3.51 8.46
N GLN A 377 -12.51 -4.36 7.52
CA GLN A 377 -12.58 -5.81 7.74
C GLN A 377 -11.20 -6.46 7.83
N LEU A 378 -10.21 -6.01 7.06
CA LEU A 378 -8.82 -6.46 7.22
C LEU A 378 -8.27 -6.02 8.59
N ALA A 379 -8.63 -4.82 9.02
CA ALA A 379 -8.16 -4.26 10.27
C ALA A 379 -8.71 -4.93 11.52
N THR A 380 -9.86 -5.59 11.42
CA THR A 380 -10.54 -6.26 12.54
C THR A 380 -10.22 -7.75 12.66
N ARG A 381 -9.28 -8.26 11.86
CA ARG A 381 -8.84 -9.67 11.92
C ARG A 381 -8.14 -10.01 13.23
N ALA A 382 -8.25 -11.26 13.64
CA ALA A 382 -7.82 -11.71 14.96
C ALA A 382 -6.31 -11.54 15.21
N SER A 383 -5.46 -11.85 14.23
CA SER A 383 -4.00 -11.76 14.40
C SER A 383 -3.42 -10.35 14.31
N VAL A 384 -4.12 -9.39 13.72
CA VAL A 384 -3.58 -8.04 13.46
C VAL A 384 -4.38 -6.90 14.11
N GLY A 385 -5.56 -7.16 14.67
CA GLY A 385 -6.41 -6.08 15.20
C GLY A 385 -5.75 -5.23 16.29
N PHE A 386 -4.86 -5.82 17.10
CA PHE A 386 -4.08 -5.07 18.07
C PHE A 386 -3.05 -4.13 17.43
N LEU A 387 -2.53 -4.47 16.24
CA LEU A 387 -1.58 -3.64 15.50
C LEU A 387 -2.21 -2.34 14.97
N TYR A 388 -3.54 -2.28 14.83
CA TYR A 388 -4.23 -1.04 14.47
C TYR A 388 -4.43 -0.10 15.66
N GLN A 389 -4.18 -0.56 16.89
CA GLN A 389 -4.27 0.23 18.11
C GLN A 389 -5.58 1.03 18.22
N GLY A 390 -6.68 0.47 17.73
CA GLY A 390 -8.01 1.10 17.74
C GLY A 390 -8.17 2.30 16.80
N TYR A 391 -7.40 2.38 15.69
CA TYR A 391 -7.59 3.39 14.65
C TYR A 391 -9.06 3.45 14.17
N PRO A 392 -9.72 4.61 14.30
CA PRO A 392 -11.11 4.76 13.88
C PRO A 392 -11.18 5.10 12.38
N PHE A 393 -11.68 4.16 11.56
CA PHE A 393 -11.86 4.35 10.12
C PHE A 393 -12.82 5.49 9.74
N ASP A 394 -13.58 6.03 10.70
CA ASP A 394 -14.35 7.25 10.50
C ASP A 394 -13.47 8.48 10.28
N ARG A 395 -12.23 8.51 10.79
CA ARG A 395 -11.24 9.53 10.42
C ARG A 395 -10.94 9.49 8.93
N LEU A 396 -10.73 8.29 8.37
CA LEU A 396 -10.56 8.12 6.92
C LEU A 396 -11.79 8.58 6.13
N ARG A 397 -13.00 8.32 6.64
CA ARG A 397 -14.25 8.80 6.02
C ARG A 397 -14.30 10.33 6.03
N VAL A 398 -14.08 10.97 7.18
CA VAL A 398 -14.04 12.43 7.33
C VAL A 398 -12.95 13.05 6.44
N ARG A 399 -11.77 12.44 6.39
CA ARG A 399 -10.64 12.84 5.54
C ARG A 399 -11.02 12.88 4.06
N LEU A 400 -11.78 11.89 3.62
CA LEU A 400 -12.31 11.81 2.26
C LEU A 400 -13.57 12.68 2.06
N GLY A 401 -14.06 13.38 3.08
CA GLY A 401 -15.26 14.22 3.01
C GLY A 401 -16.56 13.43 3.00
N LEU A 402 -16.55 12.20 3.52
CA LEU A 402 -17.71 11.34 3.71
C LEU A 402 -18.25 11.47 5.14
N GLU A 403 -19.53 11.16 5.32
CA GLU A 403 -20.12 11.06 6.65
C GLU A 403 -19.51 9.88 7.44
N PRO A 404 -19.18 10.05 8.73
CA PRO A 404 -18.71 8.97 9.58
C PRO A 404 -19.83 7.94 9.82
N ALA A 405 -19.45 6.68 10.05
CA ALA A 405 -20.40 5.62 10.40
C ALA A 405 -20.93 5.80 11.83
N ASP A 406 -20.06 6.21 12.76
CA ASP A 406 -20.42 6.69 14.09
C ASP A 406 -20.05 8.17 14.23
N GLY A 407 -21.04 9.05 14.36
CA GLY A 407 -20.82 10.50 14.48
C GLY A 407 -20.05 10.94 15.73
N ASN A 408 -19.86 10.05 16.71
CA ASN A 408 -19.11 10.35 17.94
C ASN A 408 -17.66 9.83 17.92
N SER A 409 -17.23 9.16 16.84
CA SER A 409 -15.91 8.53 16.76
C SER A 409 -14.78 9.49 16.38
N VAL A 410 -15.14 10.69 15.91
CA VAL A 410 -14.19 11.74 15.48
C VAL A 410 -14.55 13.04 16.18
N ASP A 411 -13.54 13.71 16.76
CA ASP A 411 -13.71 15.04 17.34
C ASP A 411 -13.82 16.09 16.20
N PRO A 412 -14.93 16.84 16.10
CA PRO A 412 -15.11 17.86 15.07
C PRO A 412 -14.10 19.02 15.16
N GLU A 413 -13.47 19.24 16.31
CA GLU A 413 -12.46 20.30 16.48
C GLU A 413 -11.07 19.88 15.98
N GLU A 414 -10.82 18.57 15.86
CA GLU A 414 -9.56 18.02 15.39
C GLU A 414 -9.36 18.28 13.88
N LEU A 415 -8.16 18.70 13.49
CA LEU A 415 -7.84 19.04 12.10
C LEU A 415 -6.95 18.03 11.38
N ALA A 416 -6.34 17.07 12.09
CA ALA A 416 -5.41 16.11 11.49
C ALA A 416 -6.06 15.30 10.36
N SER A 417 -7.29 14.80 10.58
CA SER A 417 -8.06 14.05 9.59
C SER A 417 -9.03 14.94 8.77
N ALA A 418 -8.93 16.26 8.84
CA ALA A 418 -9.87 17.16 8.15
C ALA A 418 -9.82 17.00 6.61
N SER A 419 -10.99 17.11 5.97
CA SER A 419 -11.09 17.11 4.50
C SER A 419 -10.61 18.42 3.87
N SER A 420 -10.32 18.40 2.57
CA SER A 420 -10.02 19.63 1.79
C SER A 420 -11.11 20.70 1.92
N ASN A 421 -12.39 20.30 1.99
CA ASN A 421 -13.50 21.25 2.13
C ASN A 421 -13.53 21.89 3.53
N THR A 422 -13.27 21.11 4.58
CA THR A 422 -13.18 21.61 5.95
C THR A 422 -12.03 22.62 6.06
N LEU A 423 -10.84 22.26 5.59
CA LEU A 423 -9.65 23.11 5.61
C LEU A 423 -9.83 24.39 4.78
N GLY A 424 -10.45 24.29 3.60
CA GLY A 424 -10.69 25.43 2.71
C GLY A 424 -11.51 26.55 3.35
N ARG A 425 -12.39 26.22 4.31
CA ARG A 425 -13.25 27.18 5.02
C ARG A 425 -12.58 27.87 6.20
N LEU A 426 -11.43 27.38 6.66
CA LEU A 426 -10.72 27.95 7.81
C LEU A 426 -10.03 29.27 7.44
N ASP A 427 -9.98 30.21 8.37
CA ASP A 427 -9.14 31.40 8.27
C ASP A 427 -7.84 31.20 9.10
N PRO A 428 -6.65 31.08 8.48
CA PRO A 428 -5.40 30.79 9.18
C PRO A 428 -5.06 31.81 10.26
N ALA A 429 -5.36 33.09 10.01
CA ALA A 429 -5.07 34.17 10.94
C ALA A 429 -5.87 34.04 12.26
N SER A 430 -7.03 33.39 12.20
CA SER A 430 -7.90 33.18 13.37
C SER A 430 -7.54 31.93 14.20
N LEU A 431 -6.72 31.02 13.66
CA LEU A 431 -6.37 29.76 14.32
C LEU A 431 -5.29 29.96 15.39
N ALA A 432 -5.43 29.25 16.52
CA ALA A 432 -4.35 29.07 17.49
C ALA A 432 -3.21 28.24 16.88
N ASP A 433 -1.98 28.41 17.38
CA ASP A 433 -0.76 27.82 16.80
C ASP A 433 -0.85 26.31 16.57
N ALA A 434 -1.29 25.54 17.57
CA ALA A 434 -1.42 24.08 17.45
C ALA A 434 -2.44 23.65 16.39
N ARG A 435 -3.54 24.40 16.23
CA ARG A 435 -4.54 24.12 15.19
C ARG A 435 -4.05 24.54 13.81
N LEU A 436 -3.28 25.62 13.73
CA LEU A 436 -2.64 26.05 12.48
C LEU A 436 -1.62 25.02 12.00
N ALA A 437 -0.78 24.51 12.90
CA ALA A 437 0.16 23.42 12.62
C ALA A 437 -0.58 22.15 12.13
N SER A 438 -1.62 21.73 12.87
CA SER A 438 -2.44 20.58 12.47
C SER A 438 -3.14 20.78 11.11
N ALA A 439 -3.63 21.99 10.81
CA ALA A 439 -4.21 22.32 9.51
C ALA A 439 -3.19 22.25 8.37
N PHE A 440 -1.96 22.71 8.61
CA PHE A 440 -0.86 22.59 7.65
C PHE A 440 -0.51 21.13 7.37
N GLU A 441 -0.26 20.33 8.41
CA GLU A 441 0.07 18.89 8.25
C GLU A 441 -1.04 18.14 7.52
N SER A 442 -2.29 18.45 7.88
CA SER A 442 -3.48 17.92 7.23
C SER A 442 -3.54 18.31 5.75
N ALA A 443 -3.32 19.58 5.38
CA ALA A 443 -3.30 20.02 4.00
C ALA A 443 -2.14 19.39 3.20
N ASN A 444 -0.96 19.26 3.82
CA ASN A 444 0.21 18.62 3.24
C ASN A 444 -0.05 17.13 2.95
N GLY A 445 -0.67 16.41 3.88
CA GLY A 445 -1.07 15.01 3.68
C GLY A 445 -2.10 14.79 2.56
N LEU A 446 -2.96 15.79 2.28
CA LEU A 446 -3.87 15.80 1.12
C LEU A 446 -3.15 16.08 -0.20
N ARG A 447 -1.87 16.47 -0.18
CA ARG A 447 -1.11 16.95 -1.33
C ARG A 447 -1.83 18.10 -2.07
N ASP A 448 -2.47 18.96 -1.30
CA ASP A 448 -3.15 20.16 -1.80
C ASP A 448 -2.26 21.38 -1.56
N ASP A 449 -1.38 21.67 -2.51
CA ASP A 449 -0.36 22.72 -2.38
C ASP A 449 -0.99 24.10 -2.10
N ALA A 450 -2.16 24.39 -2.67
CA ALA A 450 -2.86 25.66 -2.44
C ALA A 450 -3.37 25.80 -0.99
N LEU A 451 -3.92 24.72 -0.42
CA LEU A 451 -4.30 24.70 1.00
C LEU A 451 -3.08 24.73 1.91
N ALA A 452 -2.05 23.94 1.60
CA ALA A 452 -0.83 23.86 2.40
C ALA A 452 -0.10 25.22 2.44
N GLU A 453 0.04 25.89 1.30
CA GLU A 453 0.65 27.22 1.17
C GLU A 453 -0.02 28.22 2.13
N LYS A 454 -1.36 28.25 2.12
CA LYS A 454 -2.16 29.19 2.92
C LYS A 454 -1.84 29.09 4.41
N PHE A 455 -1.64 27.88 4.94
CA PHE A 455 -1.26 27.67 6.33
C PHE A 455 0.24 27.85 6.57
N ALA A 456 1.09 27.41 5.64
CA ALA A 456 2.55 27.56 5.70
C ALA A 456 2.98 29.04 5.79
N LEU A 457 2.40 29.90 4.96
CA LEU A 457 2.71 31.33 4.98
C LEU A 457 2.34 31.99 6.31
N GLU A 458 1.23 31.57 6.92
CA GLU A 458 0.83 32.08 8.23
C GLU A 458 1.75 31.55 9.35
N LEU A 459 2.14 30.29 9.30
CA LEU A 459 3.14 29.71 10.21
C LEU A 459 4.49 30.46 10.14
N MET A 460 4.90 30.90 8.95
CA MET A 460 6.14 31.66 8.77
C MET A 460 6.04 33.12 9.22
N ARG A 461 4.83 33.69 9.34
CA ARG A 461 4.63 35.02 9.94
C ARG A 461 4.71 35.00 11.47
N ARG A 462 4.48 33.84 12.08
CA ARG A 462 4.49 33.64 13.52
C ARG A 462 5.90 33.34 14.03
N PRO A 463 6.17 33.59 15.32
CA PRO A 463 7.44 33.23 15.95
C PRO A 463 7.70 31.71 15.87
N ALA A 464 8.96 31.29 15.96
CA ALA A 464 9.37 29.90 15.73
C ALA A 464 8.69 28.87 16.65
N ASN A 465 8.32 29.26 17.86
CA ASN A 465 7.55 28.42 18.78
C ASN A 465 6.16 28.04 18.24
N ALA A 466 5.56 28.83 17.35
CA ALA A 466 4.28 28.48 16.72
C ALA A 466 4.38 27.30 15.73
N ARG A 467 5.61 26.96 15.31
CA ARG A 467 5.90 25.81 14.43
C ARG A 467 6.31 24.55 15.20
N GLN A 468 6.18 24.56 16.53
CA GLN A 468 6.51 23.40 17.34
C GLN A 468 5.63 22.20 16.94
N GLY A 469 6.26 21.10 16.55
CA GLY A 469 5.57 19.87 16.12
C GLY A 469 5.19 19.81 14.64
N VAL A 470 5.56 20.83 13.85
CA VAL A 470 5.47 20.78 12.37
C VAL A 470 6.75 20.17 11.81
N ASP A 471 6.63 19.28 10.83
CA ASP A 471 7.82 18.80 10.13
C ASP A 471 8.38 19.92 9.23
N LEU A 472 9.63 20.28 9.50
CA LEU A 472 10.34 21.36 8.84
C LEU A 472 10.56 21.07 7.35
N LEU A 473 10.79 19.82 6.96
CA LEU A 473 11.06 19.49 5.56
C LEU A 473 9.83 19.64 4.67
N PRO A 474 8.64 19.09 5.00
CA PRO A 474 7.40 19.38 4.29
C PRO A 474 7.06 20.88 4.24
N LEU A 475 7.28 21.61 5.33
CA LEU A 475 7.06 23.06 5.37
C LEU A 475 7.98 23.81 4.39
N ALA A 476 9.27 23.50 4.40
CA ALA A 476 10.23 24.06 3.47
C ALA A 476 9.89 23.67 2.02
N ALA A 477 9.61 22.39 1.77
CA ALA A 477 9.27 21.88 0.45
C ALA A 477 8.02 22.57 -0.14
N CYS A 478 6.99 22.81 0.67
CA CYS A 478 5.79 23.54 0.26
C CYS A 478 6.12 24.95 -0.26
N LEU A 479 6.92 25.72 0.50
CA LEU A 479 7.29 27.08 0.14
C LEU A 479 8.28 27.12 -1.04
N VAL A 480 9.21 26.18 -1.11
CA VAL A 480 10.15 26.03 -2.22
C VAL A 480 9.42 25.70 -3.52
N ARG A 481 8.53 24.70 -3.52
CA ARG A 481 7.72 24.34 -4.71
C ARG A 481 6.93 25.54 -5.22
N ARG A 482 6.27 26.26 -4.33
CA ARG A 482 5.53 27.49 -4.65
C ARG A 482 6.39 28.51 -5.41
N GLU A 483 7.58 28.86 -4.90
CA GLU A 483 8.44 29.83 -5.59
C GLU A 483 8.96 29.29 -6.93
N MET A 484 9.29 27.99 -6.99
CA MET A 484 9.73 27.34 -8.23
C MET A 484 8.65 27.36 -9.32
N GLU A 485 7.39 27.07 -8.96
CA GLU A 485 6.24 27.16 -9.88
C GLU A 485 5.99 28.58 -10.38
N GLN A 486 6.32 29.59 -9.56
CA GLN A 486 6.23 31.00 -9.94
C GLN A 486 7.47 31.50 -10.72
N GLY A 487 8.42 30.62 -11.05
CA GLY A 487 9.65 30.97 -11.75
C GLY A 487 10.58 31.86 -10.94
N GLN A 488 10.59 31.72 -9.61
CA GLN A 488 11.39 32.52 -8.67
C GLN A 488 12.40 31.66 -7.90
N PRO A 489 13.40 31.07 -8.59
CA PRO A 489 14.36 30.14 -7.98
C PRO A 489 15.22 30.78 -6.89
N ASP A 490 15.58 32.05 -7.02
CA ASP A 490 16.35 32.74 -5.98
C ASP A 490 15.55 32.89 -4.68
N ARG A 491 14.23 33.14 -4.77
CA ARG A 491 13.36 33.16 -3.58
C ARG A 491 13.19 31.78 -2.97
N ALA A 492 13.21 30.72 -3.78
CA ALA A 492 13.20 29.35 -3.27
C ALA A 492 14.46 29.09 -2.42
N ILE A 493 15.63 29.52 -2.89
CA ILE A 493 16.89 29.45 -2.14
C ILE A 493 16.82 30.31 -0.86
N GLU A 494 16.26 31.52 -0.92
CA GLU A 494 16.06 32.36 0.26
C GLU A 494 15.18 31.67 1.31
N TRP A 495 14.12 30.95 0.89
CA TRP A 495 13.30 30.16 1.81
C TRP A 495 14.11 29.05 2.47
N ILE A 496 14.89 28.28 1.69
CA ILE A 496 15.76 27.23 2.24
C ILE A 496 16.66 27.80 3.35
N GLY A 497 17.30 28.94 3.08
CA GLY A 497 18.19 29.61 4.05
C GLY A 497 17.50 30.01 5.36
N ARG A 498 16.18 30.25 5.36
CA ARG A 498 15.42 30.57 6.59
C ARG A 498 15.22 29.37 7.51
N PHE A 499 15.35 28.15 6.99
CA PHE A 499 15.16 26.93 7.76
C PHE A 499 16.49 26.35 8.29
N GLU A 500 17.64 26.79 7.77
CA GLU A 500 18.96 26.25 8.13
C GLU A 500 19.25 26.31 9.65
N SER A 501 18.84 27.38 10.34
CA SER A 501 19.07 27.54 11.78
C SER A 501 18.18 26.66 12.67
N GLU A 502 17.05 26.18 12.14
CA GLU A 502 16.08 25.33 12.85
C GLU A 502 16.26 23.83 12.48
N ALA A 503 17.01 23.54 11.42
CA ALA A 503 17.18 22.19 10.87
C ALA A 503 18.12 21.33 11.73
N THR A 504 17.75 20.06 11.90
CA THR A 504 18.69 19.04 12.37
C THR A 504 19.80 18.80 11.33
N PRO A 505 20.96 18.20 11.69
CA PRO A 505 22.03 17.93 10.73
C PRO A 505 21.61 17.10 9.51
N HIS A 506 20.62 16.21 9.67
CA HIS A 506 20.06 15.44 8.55
C HIS A 506 19.20 16.33 7.63
N GLN A 507 18.30 17.13 8.20
CA GLN A 507 17.46 18.06 7.45
C GLN A 507 18.30 19.13 6.74
N ALA A 508 19.35 19.65 7.39
CA ALA A 508 20.27 20.62 6.81
C ALA A 508 21.00 20.08 5.57
N ARG A 509 21.39 18.79 5.58
CA ARG A 509 21.94 18.12 4.39
C ARG A 509 20.94 18.09 3.25
N GLN A 510 19.71 17.66 3.50
CA GLN A 510 18.67 17.63 2.46
C GLN A 510 18.38 19.02 1.88
N LEU A 511 18.26 20.04 2.73
CA LEU A 511 18.10 21.43 2.33
C LEU A 511 19.28 21.93 1.46
N THR A 512 20.50 21.52 1.81
CA THR A 512 21.72 21.83 1.03
C THR A 512 21.68 21.15 -0.33
N THR A 513 21.26 19.88 -0.41
CA THR A 513 21.05 19.16 -1.67
C THR A 513 20.03 19.87 -2.55
N TRP A 514 18.86 20.25 -2.02
CA TRP A 514 17.85 20.99 -2.79
C TRP A 514 18.38 22.32 -3.33
N ARG A 515 19.17 23.03 -2.52
CA ARG A 515 19.80 24.29 -2.94
C ARG A 515 20.79 24.06 -4.09
N ALA A 516 21.63 23.03 -4.02
CA ALA A 516 22.57 22.66 -5.07
C ALA A 516 21.84 22.30 -6.37
N GLU A 517 20.78 21.49 -6.30
CA GLU A 517 19.97 21.12 -7.47
C GLU A 517 19.27 22.32 -8.11
N ILE A 518 18.74 23.26 -7.30
CA ILE A 518 18.13 24.49 -7.83
C ILE A 518 19.19 25.32 -8.56
N LEU A 519 20.39 25.47 -8.00
CA LEU A 519 21.50 26.22 -8.62
C LEU A 519 21.95 25.57 -9.93
N ALA A 520 22.10 24.24 -9.97
CA ALA A 520 22.43 23.49 -11.18
C ALA A 520 21.36 23.73 -12.28
N ARG A 521 20.08 23.64 -11.92
CA ARG A 521 18.95 23.95 -12.85
C ARG A 521 18.94 25.39 -13.37
N GLN A 522 19.60 26.33 -12.68
CA GLN A 522 19.73 27.72 -13.12
C GLN A 522 21.00 28.00 -13.93
N GLY A 523 21.81 26.99 -14.24
CA GLY A 523 23.10 27.16 -14.92
C GLY A 523 24.16 27.81 -14.04
N ARG A 524 24.01 27.74 -12.71
CA ARG A 524 24.97 28.23 -11.72
C ARG A 524 25.83 27.07 -11.22
N ALA A 525 26.50 26.41 -12.15
CA ALA A 525 27.25 25.18 -11.91
C ALA A 525 28.34 25.34 -10.83
N ASP A 526 29.10 26.44 -10.86
CA ASP A 526 30.15 26.73 -9.87
C ASP A 526 29.61 26.76 -8.43
N ASP A 527 28.49 27.47 -8.22
CA ASP A 527 27.83 27.58 -6.91
C ASP A 527 27.27 26.23 -6.46
N ALA A 528 26.69 25.45 -7.38
CA ALA A 528 26.18 24.11 -7.11
C ALA A 528 27.33 23.16 -6.73
N ALA A 529 28.45 23.21 -7.46
CA ALA A 529 29.62 22.39 -7.22
C ALA A 529 30.26 22.67 -5.85
N GLU A 530 30.26 23.91 -5.36
CA GLU A 530 30.73 24.24 -4.01
C GLU A 530 29.87 23.56 -2.92
N LEU A 531 28.55 23.56 -3.09
CA LEU A 531 27.63 22.89 -2.16
C LEU A 531 27.80 21.36 -2.22
N TYR A 532 27.96 20.78 -3.42
CA TYR A 532 28.21 19.35 -3.56
C TYR A 532 29.52 18.92 -2.90
N ARG A 533 30.61 19.70 -3.04
CA ARG A 533 31.87 19.42 -2.32
C ARG A 533 31.66 19.43 -0.81
N THR A 534 30.89 20.37 -0.29
CA THR A 534 30.54 20.43 1.15
C THR A 534 29.76 19.18 1.59
N LEU A 535 28.84 18.69 0.76
CA LEU A 535 28.10 17.46 1.03
C LEU A 535 29.03 16.25 1.04
N ILE A 536 29.89 16.11 0.03
CA ILE A 536 30.89 15.03 -0.09
C ILE A 536 31.80 14.99 1.15
N ASP A 537 32.35 16.13 1.57
CA ASP A 537 33.27 16.22 2.72
C ASP A 537 32.62 15.79 4.05
N SER A 538 31.28 15.81 4.13
CA SER A 538 30.52 15.53 5.35
C SER A 538 29.85 14.15 5.38
N ASP A 539 29.86 13.41 4.27
CA ASP A 539 29.11 12.16 4.13
C ASP A 539 29.99 10.91 4.36
N PRO A 540 29.49 9.87 5.06
CA PRO A 540 30.24 8.62 5.24
C PRO A 540 30.44 7.81 3.95
N LYS A 541 29.71 8.08 2.87
CA LYS A 541 29.87 7.43 1.56
C LYS A 541 30.08 8.49 0.47
N PRO A 542 31.24 9.17 0.49
CA PRO A 542 31.42 10.38 -0.28
C PRO A 542 31.43 10.08 -1.80
N ALA A 543 31.89 8.88 -2.21
CA ALA A 543 31.81 8.39 -3.60
C ALA A 543 30.38 8.36 -4.16
N VAL A 544 29.38 7.98 -3.35
CA VAL A 544 27.97 7.95 -3.76
C VAL A 544 27.46 9.37 -3.99
N VAL A 545 27.71 10.27 -3.04
CA VAL A 545 27.29 11.67 -3.12
C VAL A 545 27.90 12.37 -4.34
N ALA A 546 29.16 12.08 -4.67
CA ALA A 546 29.80 12.64 -5.85
C ALA A 546 29.21 12.10 -7.16
N LEU A 547 28.84 10.82 -7.21
CA LEU A 547 28.14 10.27 -8.37
C LEU A 547 26.77 10.93 -8.54
N ASP A 548 25.98 11.08 -7.46
CA ASP A 548 24.67 11.75 -7.51
C ASP A 548 24.80 13.23 -7.95
N ALA A 549 25.85 13.93 -7.47
CA ALA A 549 26.17 15.29 -7.89
C ALA A 549 26.51 15.37 -9.39
N ALA A 550 27.35 14.44 -9.87
CA ALA A 550 27.70 14.33 -11.28
C ALA A 550 26.47 14.09 -12.16
N GLU A 551 25.62 13.12 -11.81
CA GLU A 551 24.40 12.83 -12.57
C GLU A 551 23.46 14.04 -12.61
N THR A 552 23.31 14.75 -11.48
CA THR A 552 22.51 15.99 -11.44
C THR A 552 23.09 17.07 -12.35
N LEU A 553 24.41 17.27 -12.37
CA LEU A 553 25.05 18.25 -13.25
C LEU A 553 24.92 17.86 -14.73
N LEU A 554 25.04 16.57 -15.06
CA LEU A 554 24.82 16.05 -16.42
C LEU A 554 23.39 16.30 -16.91
N ASP A 555 22.40 16.03 -16.07
CA ASP A 555 20.98 16.25 -16.38
C ASP A 555 20.67 17.73 -16.68
N ASN A 556 21.50 18.64 -16.16
CA ASN A 556 21.40 20.09 -16.39
C ASN A 556 22.36 20.61 -17.47
N GLY A 557 23.10 19.73 -18.16
CA GLY A 557 24.00 20.09 -19.26
C GLY A 557 25.38 20.61 -18.83
N GLU A 558 25.73 20.49 -17.55
CA GLU A 558 26.97 21.01 -16.97
C GLU A 558 28.09 19.95 -17.01
N SER A 559 28.50 19.57 -18.23
CA SER A 559 29.40 18.42 -18.45
C SER A 559 30.82 18.61 -17.92
N VAL A 560 31.31 19.85 -17.78
CA VAL A 560 32.68 20.13 -17.30
C VAL A 560 32.79 19.86 -15.81
N ASP A 561 31.88 20.43 -15.02
CA ASP A 561 31.81 20.19 -13.57
C ASP A 561 31.47 18.74 -13.27
N ALA A 562 30.52 18.16 -14.01
CA ALA A 562 30.14 16.76 -13.87
C ALA A 562 31.34 15.81 -14.04
N ARG A 563 32.21 16.04 -15.04
CA ARG A 563 33.41 15.22 -15.26
C ARG A 563 34.30 15.19 -14.02
N THR A 564 34.49 16.33 -13.36
CA THR A 564 35.34 16.41 -12.15
C THR A 564 34.78 15.55 -11.01
N PHE A 565 33.47 15.56 -10.82
CA PHE A 565 32.82 14.71 -9.81
C PHE A 565 32.85 13.23 -10.18
N LEU A 566 32.72 12.89 -11.47
CA LEU A 566 32.82 11.50 -11.95
C LEU A 566 34.22 10.91 -11.76
N GLU A 567 35.27 11.65 -12.12
CA GLU A 567 36.66 11.23 -11.92
C GLU A 567 36.93 10.98 -10.44
N TRP A 568 36.50 11.90 -9.58
CA TRP A 568 36.61 11.76 -8.14
C TRP A 568 35.80 10.58 -7.58
N ALA A 569 34.57 10.37 -8.08
CA ALA A 569 33.71 9.25 -7.66
C ALA A 569 34.33 7.90 -8.03
N CYS A 570 34.96 7.76 -9.20
CA CYS A 570 35.71 6.55 -9.58
C CYS A 570 36.84 6.24 -8.60
N GLU A 571 37.67 7.24 -8.29
CA GLU A 571 38.81 7.08 -7.38
C GLU A 571 38.35 6.69 -5.97
N ALA A 572 37.36 7.42 -5.42
CA ALA A 572 36.85 7.15 -4.08
C ALA A 572 36.09 5.82 -3.98
N ALA A 573 35.35 5.42 -5.02
CA ALA A 573 34.61 4.16 -5.03
C ALA A 573 35.52 2.92 -4.99
N LEU A 574 36.72 3.01 -5.57
CA LEU A 574 37.73 1.95 -5.50
C LEU A 574 38.21 1.70 -4.06
N ASP A 575 38.47 2.79 -3.33
CA ASP A 575 38.93 2.72 -1.94
C ASP A 575 37.86 2.12 -1.01
N ASP A 576 36.58 2.41 -1.28
CA ASP A 576 35.44 1.94 -0.49
C ASP A 576 34.86 0.60 -0.98
N ASP A 577 35.45 -0.09 -1.97
CA ASP A 577 34.92 -1.31 -2.63
C ASP A 577 33.47 -1.16 -3.15
N LEU A 578 33.11 0.05 -3.61
CA LEU A 578 31.82 0.39 -4.20
C LEU A 578 31.83 0.18 -5.72
N ARG A 579 32.04 -1.07 -6.14
CA ARG A 579 32.19 -1.44 -7.56
C ARG A 579 31.03 -0.99 -8.46
N GLY A 580 29.83 -0.87 -7.91
CA GLY A 580 28.68 -0.40 -8.66
C GLY A 580 28.76 1.10 -8.98
N VAL A 581 29.17 1.91 -7.99
CA VAL A 581 29.46 3.35 -8.17
C VAL A 581 30.59 3.56 -9.16
N GLU A 582 31.71 2.84 -8.99
CA GLU A 582 32.87 2.89 -9.89
C GLU A 582 32.45 2.63 -11.35
N ARG A 583 31.77 1.51 -11.61
CA ARG A 583 31.33 1.13 -12.96
C ARG A 583 30.36 2.14 -13.56
N ARG A 584 29.46 2.70 -12.75
CA ARG A 584 28.50 3.70 -13.21
C ARG A 584 29.22 4.99 -13.60
N ALA A 585 30.17 5.44 -12.79
CA ALA A 585 30.97 6.63 -13.08
C ALA A 585 31.86 6.44 -14.33
N GLU A 586 32.52 5.30 -14.48
CA GLU A 586 33.30 4.94 -15.69
C GLU A 586 32.44 5.00 -16.96
N ALA A 587 31.22 4.44 -16.91
CA ALA A 587 30.31 4.44 -18.04
C ALA A 587 29.88 5.86 -18.45
N LEU A 588 29.60 6.72 -17.46
CA LEU A 588 29.24 8.13 -17.72
C LEU A 588 30.42 8.94 -18.27
N LEU A 589 31.64 8.70 -17.79
CA LEU A 589 32.87 9.31 -18.34
C LEU A 589 33.07 8.93 -19.80
N SER A 590 32.92 7.64 -20.14
CA SER A 590 33.02 7.17 -21.52
C SER A 590 32.00 7.85 -22.45
N LEU A 591 30.78 8.08 -21.96
CA LEU A 591 29.74 8.79 -22.73
C LEU A 591 30.10 10.25 -22.97
N LEU A 592 30.76 10.92 -22.01
CA LEU A 592 31.24 12.28 -22.17
C LEU A 592 32.41 12.36 -23.17
N ASP A 593 33.30 11.37 -23.18
CA ASP A 593 34.41 11.29 -24.13
C ASP A 593 33.92 11.04 -25.56
N ASP A 594 32.87 10.24 -25.74
CA ASP A 594 32.27 9.98 -27.06
C ASP A 594 31.47 11.19 -27.62
N ALA A 595 31.03 12.09 -26.74
CA ALA A 595 30.25 13.28 -27.10
C ALA A 595 31.10 14.53 -27.39
N SER A 596 32.37 14.55 -26.97
CA SER A 596 33.36 15.63 -27.18
C SER A 596 34.12 15.48 -28.50
#